data_AF-A0A8J7U8R2-F1
#
_entry.id   AF-A0A8J7U8R2-F1
#
_cell.length_a   1.000
_cell.length_b   1.000
_cell.length_c   1.000
_cell.angle_alpha   90.00
_cell.angle_beta   90.00
_cell.angle_gamma   90.00
#
_symmetry.space_group_name_H-M   'P 1'
#
loop_
_entity.id
_entity.type
_entity.pdbx_description
1 polymer ?
#
loop_
_entity_poly.entity_id
_entity_poly.type
_entity_poly.pdbx_seq_one_letter_code
_entity_poly.pdbx_strand_id
1 'polypeptide(L)'
;MILENFMAYKYARIQLNPGLNLILGPNGAGKSSLLLALSVALGQAHTERSRKLSDLIRWGEEIARVTLIFDNRPINGKRPSQKIRSDELIITKYIRKDGEYWHQINFKPVTKIEVQEIINSFGIDPDNMLIIMQQYMIEQIVRMSPQEKLQSIERALGLVSFREKINDAKIKLQSTVGEEKVVVTLLSEAEKTLNKWKEEVNKLTKRDSLRLRLEELEIELLWYKRENMNQIKEENEKKYESIKNKLKEIEALLSRYSAQ
;
A
#
# COMPACT_ATOMS: atom_id res chain seq x y z
N MET A 1 10.59 20.65 37.76
CA MET A 1 9.15 20.46 38.05
C MET A 1 8.71 21.40 39.16
N ILE A 2 7.50 21.94 39.07
CA ILE A 2 6.87 22.81 40.06
C ILE A 2 5.46 22.27 40.37
N LEU A 3 5.13 22.12 41.64
CA LEU A 3 3.84 21.64 42.15
C LEU A 3 3.21 22.73 43.01
N GLU A 4 1.91 22.95 42.83
CA GLU A 4 1.13 23.84 43.68
C GLU A 4 -0.21 23.19 44.01
N ASN A 5 -0.57 23.22 45.29
CA ASN A 5 -1.81 22.68 45.82
C ASN A 5 -2.09 21.24 45.35
N PHE A 6 -1.05 20.41 45.23
CA PHE A 6 -1.14 19.04 44.72
C PHE A 6 -0.88 18.03 45.84
N MET A 7 -1.92 17.32 46.27
CA MET A 7 -1.89 16.35 47.37
C MET A 7 -1.14 16.87 48.62
N ALA A 8 -0.02 16.24 48.97
CA ALA A 8 0.79 16.60 50.13
C ALA A 8 1.55 17.93 49.98
N TYR A 9 1.63 18.49 48.77
CA TYR A 9 2.41 19.69 48.47
C TYR A 9 1.52 20.93 48.36
N LYS A 10 1.75 21.93 49.22
CA LYS A 10 1.22 23.29 49.02
C LYS A 10 1.98 24.01 47.91
N TYR A 11 3.31 23.98 48.00
CA TYR A 11 4.21 24.46 46.96
C TYR A 11 5.48 23.61 47.00
N ALA A 12 5.96 23.14 45.85
CA ALA A 12 7.25 22.48 45.75
C ALA A 12 7.91 22.79 44.40
N ARG A 13 9.21 23.12 44.43
CA ARG A 13 10.03 23.25 43.24
C ARG A 13 11.13 22.20 43.31
N ILE A 14 11.08 21.25 42.39
CA ILE A 14 11.99 20.09 42.34
C ILE A 14 12.79 20.20 41.06
N GLN A 15 14.10 20.33 41.20
CA GLN A 15 15.03 20.27 40.08
C GLN A 15 15.48 18.81 39.90
N LEU A 16 15.27 18.29 38.69
CA LEU A 16 15.77 16.98 38.27
C LEU A 16 16.95 17.23 37.35
N ASN A 17 18.09 16.60 37.64
CA ASN A 17 19.29 16.71 36.83
C ASN A 17 19.42 15.51 35.88
N PRO A 18 20.22 15.60 34.81
CA PRO A 18 20.52 14.44 33.97
C PRO A 18 21.11 13.28 34.80
N GLY A 19 20.72 12.05 34.46
CA GLY A 19 21.19 10.84 35.15
C GLY A 19 20.27 10.40 36.30
N LEU A 20 20.86 9.82 37.35
CA LEU A 20 20.12 9.24 38.46
C LEU A 20 19.70 10.31 39.47
N ASN A 21 18.40 10.43 39.70
CA ASN A 21 17.82 11.28 40.74
C ASN A 21 17.23 10.40 41.85
N LEU A 22 17.69 10.59 43.08
CA LEU A 22 17.20 9.85 44.25
C LEU A 22 16.26 10.72 45.09
N ILE A 23 15.04 10.24 45.33
CA ILE A 23 14.03 10.94 46.13
C ILE A 23 13.86 10.21 47.47
N LEU A 24 14.35 10.81 48.55
CA LEU A 24 14.37 10.25 49.90
C LEU A 24 13.41 10.99 50.84
N GLY A 25 13.07 10.38 51.98
CA GLY A 25 12.08 10.91 52.93
C GLY A 25 11.29 9.83 53.69
N PRO A 26 10.54 10.21 54.74
CA PRO A 26 9.73 9.26 55.50
C PRO A 26 8.49 8.78 54.72
N ASN A 27 7.86 7.71 55.20
CA ASN A 27 6.56 7.25 54.68
C ASN A 27 5.52 8.37 54.85
N GLY A 28 4.74 8.62 53.80
CA GLY A 28 3.75 9.72 53.80
C GLY A 28 4.31 11.10 53.41
N ALA A 29 5.62 11.25 53.16
CA ALA A 29 6.23 12.53 52.75
C ALA A 29 5.86 13.01 51.33
N GLY A 30 4.94 12.34 50.63
CA GLY A 30 4.51 12.72 49.28
C GLY A 30 5.37 12.20 48.13
N LYS A 31 6.35 11.31 48.36
CA LYS A 31 7.21 10.76 47.29
C LYS A 31 6.43 10.16 46.12
N SER A 32 5.42 9.34 46.40
CA SER A 32 4.55 8.79 45.36
C SER A 32 3.69 9.85 44.69
N SER A 33 3.32 10.92 45.40
CA SER A 33 2.60 12.06 44.84
C SER A 33 3.44 12.81 43.82
N LEU A 34 4.76 12.84 43.99
CA LEU A 34 5.69 13.41 43.00
C LEU A 34 5.64 12.64 41.68
N LEU A 35 5.67 11.30 41.74
CA LEU A 35 5.54 10.44 40.56
C LEU A 35 4.15 10.60 39.91
N LEU A 36 3.08 10.66 40.70
CA LEU A 36 1.73 10.91 40.19
C LEU A 36 1.62 12.27 39.50
N ALA A 37 2.24 13.32 40.05
CA ALA A 37 2.26 14.63 39.43
C ALA A 37 2.93 14.59 38.05
N LEU A 38 4.06 13.90 37.94
CA LEU A 38 4.76 13.69 36.67
C LEU A 38 3.84 12.99 35.64
N SER A 39 3.22 11.88 36.03
CA SER A 39 2.27 11.14 35.18
C SER A 39 1.11 12.02 34.68
N VAL A 40 0.51 12.76 35.60
CA VAL A 40 -0.70 13.56 35.34
C VAL A 40 -0.38 14.75 34.44
N ALA A 41 0.76 15.41 34.64
CA ALA A 41 1.22 16.51 33.80
C ALA A 41 1.64 16.04 32.40
N LEU A 42 2.19 14.83 32.28
CA LEU A 42 2.49 14.22 30.98
C LEU A 42 1.26 13.72 30.22
N GLY A 43 0.05 13.88 30.75
CA GLY A 43 -1.19 13.61 30.02
C GLY A 43 -1.94 12.34 30.41
N GLN A 44 -1.44 11.56 31.39
CA GLN A 44 -2.24 10.46 31.94
C GLN A 44 -3.54 11.02 32.54
N ALA A 45 -4.67 10.48 32.07
CA ALA A 45 -6.02 10.90 32.49
C ALA A 45 -6.51 10.13 33.74
N HIS A 46 -5.95 8.95 33.98
CA HIS A 46 -6.32 8.08 35.10
C HIS A 46 -5.05 7.66 35.83
N THR A 47 -5.09 7.73 37.15
CA THR A 47 -4.10 7.07 38.01
C THR A 47 -4.86 6.10 38.88
N GLU A 48 -4.31 4.92 39.16
CA GLU A 48 -5.03 3.87 39.89
C GLU A 48 -5.51 4.31 41.29
N ARG A 49 -4.89 5.36 41.84
CA ARG A 49 -5.22 5.93 43.14
C ARG A 49 -6.40 6.91 43.15
N SER A 50 -6.79 7.48 42.02
CA SER A 50 -7.82 8.53 41.97
C SER A 50 -8.72 8.36 40.74
N ARG A 51 -10.00 8.06 40.98
CA ARG A 51 -11.02 7.97 39.91
C ARG A 51 -11.35 9.34 39.32
N LYS A 52 -11.12 10.42 40.06
CA LYS A 52 -11.30 11.81 39.62
C LYS A 52 -9.99 12.59 39.80
N LEU A 53 -9.63 13.40 38.80
CA LEU A 53 -8.45 14.27 38.88
C LEU A 53 -8.54 15.26 40.05
N SER A 54 -9.74 15.68 40.42
CA SER A 54 -9.98 16.60 41.55
C SER A 54 -9.53 16.04 42.90
N ASP A 55 -9.46 14.71 43.07
CA ASP A 55 -8.96 14.07 44.29
C ASP A 55 -7.45 14.29 44.50
N LEU A 56 -6.75 14.74 43.46
CA LEU A 56 -5.33 15.07 43.52
C LEU A 56 -5.08 16.50 44.03
N ILE A 57 -6.14 17.32 44.17
CA ILE A 57 -6.05 18.65 44.74
C ILE A 57 -5.82 18.52 46.25
N ARG A 58 -4.93 19.34 46.78
CA ARG A 58 -4.68 19.44 48.22
C ARG A 58 -5.97 19.81 48.95
N TRP A 59 -6.22 19.17 50.09
CA TRP A 59 -7.40 19.45 50.90
C TRP A 59 -7.50 20.93 51.29
N GLY A 60 -8.68 21.52 51.08
CA GLY A 60 -8.96 22.93 51.32
C GLY A 60 -8.66 23.88 50.16
N GLU A 61 -8.10 23.39 49.06
CA GLU A 61 -7.78 24.18 47.87
C GLU A 61 -8.76 23.89 46.73
N GLU A 62 -8.97 24.88 45.85
CA GLU A 62 -9.91 24.78 44.72
C GLU A 62 -9.22 24.40 43.39
N ILE A 63 -7.92 24.69 43.29
CA ILE A 63 -7.13 24.49 42.07
C ILE A 63 -5.77 23.88 42.44
N ALA A 64 -5.34 22.87 41.70
CA ALA A 64 -3.98 22.35 41.70
C ALA A 64 -3.28 22.65 40.37
N ARG A 65 -1.96 22.87 40.44
CA ARG A 65 -1.11 23.13 39.27
C ARG A 65 0.12 22.22 39.31
N VAL A 66 0.39 21.56 38.20
CA VAL A 66 1.61 20.79 37.98
C VAL A 66 2.31 21.31 36.74
N THR A 67 3.57 21.74 36.89
CA THR A 67 4.38 22.28 35.81
C THR A 67 5.66 21.45 35.62
N LEU A 68 5.87 20.97 34.40
CA LEU A 68 7.09 20.33 33.95
C LEU A 68 7.86 21.29 33.06
N ILE A 69 9.19 21.33 33.25
CA ILE A 69 10.10 22.17 32.47
C ILE A 69 11.11 21.20 31.86
N PHE A 70 11.12 21.13 30.53
CA PHE A 70 12.03 20.30 29.75
C PHE A 70 13.09 21.16 29.09
N ASP A 71 14.30 20.63 29.00
CA ASP A 71 15.35 21.20 28.17
C ASP A 71 15.07 20.85 26.70
N ASN A 72 14.85 21.88 25.88
CA ASN A 72 14.61 21.80 24.44
C ASN A 72 15.75 22.43 23.63
N ARG A 73 16.94 22.59 24.22
CA ARG A 73 18.13 23.08 23.51
C ARG A 73 18.48 22.17 22.33
N PRO A 74 19.06 22.71 21.24
CA PRO A 74 19.44 21.89 20.09
C PRO A 74 20.55 20.89 20.46
N ILE A 75 20.32 19.62 20.14
CA ILE A 75 21.31 18.54 20.23
C ILE A 75 21.65 18.13 18.79
N ASN A 76 22.93 18.22 18.40
CA ASN A 76 23.37 17.95 17.03
C ASN A 76 22.60 18.74 15.96
N GLY A 77 22.30 20.02 16.26
CA GLY A 77 21.60 20.92 15.34
C GLY A 77 20.08 20.71 15.26
N LYS A 78 19.50 19.77 16.01
CA LYS A 78 18.06 19.53 16.07
C LYS A 78 17.53 19.69 17.49
N ARG A 79 16.44 20.43 17.64
CA ARG A 79 15.70 20.49 18.91
C ARG A 79 14.90 19.19 19.08
N PRO A 80 14.79 18.65 20.32
CA PRO A 80 13.89 17.54 20.61
C PRO A 80 12.46 17.78 20.10
N SER A 81 11.91 18.98 20.38
CA SER A 81 10.66 19.43 19.79
C SER A 81 10.89 20.59 18.82
N GLN A 82 10.74 20.33 17.52
CA GLN A 82 10.88 21.35 16.47
C GLN A 82 9.74 22.37 16.46
N LYS A 83 8.56 22.00 17.00
CA LYS A 83 7.39 22.90 17.09
C LYS A 83 7.64 24.06 18.04
N ILE A 84 8.56 23.89 19.01
CA ILE A 84 8.85 24.86 20.06
C ILE A 84 10.19 25.54 19.76
N ARG A 85 10.15 26.85 19.49
CA ARG A 85 11.34 27.66 19.14
C ARG A 85 12.10 28.20 20.37
N SER A 86 11.77 27.75 21.57
CA SER A 86 12.46 28.12 22.82
C SER A 86 13.37 27.00 23.31
N ASP A 87 14.41 27.37 24.05
CA ASP A 87 15.33 26.45 24.71
C ASP A 87 14.69 25.70 25.88
N GLU A 88 13.61 26.23 26.42
CA GLU A 88 12.82 25.58 27.46
C GLU A 88 11.42 25.29 26.95
N LEU A 89 10.91 24.12 27.30
CA LEU A 89 9.51 23.75 27.10
C LEU A 89 8.83 23.63 28.46
N ILE A 90 7.82 24.45 28.68
CA ILE A 90 7.04 24.47 29.93
C ILE A 90 5.68 23.83 29.64
N ILE A 91 5.41 22.67 30.21
CA ILE A 91 4.10 22.01 30.16
C ILE A 91 3.44 22.16 31.52
N THR A 92 2.27 22.79 31.55
CA THR A 92 1.51 23.01 32.78
C THR A 92 0.13 22.37 32.66
N LYS A 93 -0.27 21.61 33.67
CA LYS A 93 -1.64 21.11 33.83
C LYS A 93 -2.29 21.76 35.03
N TYR A 94 -3.50 22.26 34.83
CA TYR A 94 -4.35 22.80 35.88
C TYR A 94 -5.51 21.85 36.11
N ILE A 95 -5.86 21.65 37.37
CA ILE A 95 -6.96 20.79 37.80
C ILE A 95 -7.83 21.60 38.74
N ARG A 96 -9.12 21.68 38.46
CA ARG A 96 -10.12 22.32 39.33
C ARG A 96 -10.94 21.28 40.08
N LYS A 97 -11.47 21.69 41.22
CA LYS A 97 -12.27 20.86 42.12
C LYS A 97 -13.60 20.40 41.51
N ASP A 98 -14.15 21.22 40.62
CA ASP A 98 -15.33 20.92 39.79
C ASP A 98 -15.09 19.78 38.77
N GLY A 99 -13.83 19.39 38.56
CA GLY A 99 -13.42 18.35 37.62
C GLY A 99 -12.93 18.89 36.28
N GLU A 100 -13.02 20.20 36.03
CA GLU A 100 -12.43 20.81 34.85
C GLU A 100 -10.90 20.74 34.92
N TYR A 101 -10.27 20.56 33.76
CA TYR A 101 -8.82 20.63 33.63
C TYR A 101 -8.45 21.20 32.27
N TRP A 102 -7.31 21.87 32.22
CA TRP A 102 -6.74 22.32 30.96
C TRP A 102 -5.21 22.23 30.99
N HIS A 103 -4.64 22.25 29.80
CA HIS A 103 -3.20 22.21 29.60
C HIS A 103 -2.71 23.54 29.05
N GLN A 104 -1.49 23.90 29.42
CA GLN A 104 -0.76 25.00 28.82
C GLN A 104 0.62 24.55 28.38
N ILE A 105 1.06 25.04 27.24
CA ILE A 105 2.45 24.92 26.78
C ILE A 105 3.01 26.32 26.59
N ASN A 106 4.11 26.62 27.28
CA ASN A 106 4.71 27.97 27.31
C ASN A 106 3.65 29.06 27.55
N PHE A 107 2.81 28.83 28.57
CA PHE A 107 1.74 29.73 29.01
C PHE A 107 0.56 29.90 28.03
N LYS A 108 0.51 29.15 26.93
CA LYS A 108 -0.63 29.16 25.98
C LYS A 108 -1.53 27.94 26.18
N PRO A 109 -2.86 28.08 26.19
CA PRO A 109 -3.77 26.95 26.29
C PRO A 109 -3.60 26.02 25.08
N VAL A 110 -3.58 24.72 25.34
CA VAL A 110 -3.45 23.68 24.31
C VAL A 110 -4.36 22.50 24.63
N THR A 111 -4.66 21.72 23.61
CA THR A 111 -5.42 20.48 23.75
C THR A 111 -4.57 19.33 24.29
N LYS A 112 -5.22 18.29 24.83
CA LYS A 112 -4.52 17.06 25.26
C LYS A 112 -3.72 16.42 24.11
N ILE A 113 -4.26 16.46 22.89
CA ILE A 113 -3.63 15.87 21.70
C ILE A 113 -2.30 16.58 21.41
N GLU A 114 -2.28 17.90 21.42
CA GLU A 114 -1.05 18.69 21.20
C GLU A 114 0.02 18.43 22.28
N VAL A 115 -0.41 18.26 23.54
CA VAL A 115 0.49 17.85 24.63
C VAL A 115 1.12 16.49 24.34
N GLN A 116 0.29 15.51 23.94
CA GLN A 116 0.76 14.16 23.62
C GLN A 116 1.74 14.17 22.45
N GLU A 117 1.46 14.91 21.37
CA GLU A 117 2.35 15.03 20.22
C GLU A 117 3.72 15.62 20.60
N ILE A 118 3.72 16.64 21.45
CA ILE A 118 4.96 17.26 21.91
C ILE A 118 5.73 16.29 22.80
N ILE A 119 5.09 15.62 23.76
CA ILE A 119 5.75 14.64 24.63
C ILE A 119 6.32 13.46 23.82
N ASN A 120 5.60 12.99 22.80
CA ASN A 120 6.08 11.97 21.87
C ASN A 120 7.33 12.43 21.10
N SER A 121 7.47 13.72 20.80
CA SER A 121 8.70 14.25 20.18
C SER A 121 9.94 14.17 21.09
N PHE A 122 9.76 14.08 22.41
CA PHE A 122 10.82 13.78 23.38
C PHE A 122 11.06 12.27 23.57
N GLY A 123 10.32 11.41 22.85
CA GLY A 123 10.42 9.95 23.01
C GLY A 123 9.85 9.43 24.33
N ILE A 124 9.00 10.21 24.99
CA ILE A 124 8.34 9.82 26.23
C ILE A 124 6.93 9.34 25.87
N ASP A 125 6.57 8.13 26.25
CA ASP A 125 5.18 7.65 26.20
C ASP A 125 4.65 7.63 27.64
N PRO A 126 3.75 8.56 28.02
CA PRO A 126 3.22 8.62 29.39
C PRO A 126 2.40 7.38 29.73
N ASP A 127 1.75 6.72 28.77
CA ASP A 127 0.92 5.54 29.02
C ASP A 127 1.75 4.25 29.05
N ASN A 128 3.06 4.33 28.81
CA ASN A 128 3.95 3.19 28.89
C ASN A 128 4.41 2.91 30.32
N MET A 129 3.96 1.77 30.84
CA MET A 129 4.29 1.28 32.18
C MET A 129 5.79 1.06 32.43
N LEU A 130 6.58 0.87 31.36
CA LEU A 130 8.03 0.70 31.43
C LEU A 130 8.77 2.04 31.59
N ILE A 131 8.15 3.16 31.23
CA ILE A 131 8.72 4.51 31.34
C ILE A 131 8.32 5.14 32.68
N ILE A 132 7.04 5.05 33.03
CA ILE A 132 6.49 5.55 34.30
C ILE A 132 5.86 4.41 35.06
N MET A 133 6.60 3.86 36.03
CA MET A 133 6.14 2.74 36.84
C MET A 133 5.58 3.23 38.18
N GLN A 134 4.25 3.26 38.29
CA GLN A 134 3.54 3.49 39.54
C GLN A 134 3.46 2.21 40.39
N GLN A 135 2.99 2.37 41.63
CA GLN A 135 2.74 1.24 42.51
C GLN A 135 1.72 0.28 41.87
N TYR A 136 1.87 -1.04 42.09
CA TYR A 136 1.03 -2.12 41.56
C TYR A 136 1.10 -2.38 40.05
N MET A 137 1.72 -1.50 39.25
CA MET A 137 1.88 -1.72 37.80
C MET A 137 2.77 -2.95 37.48
N ILE A 138 3.65 -3.37 38.40
CA ILE A 138 4.46 -4.59 38.25
C ILE A 138 3.57 -5.83 38.14
N GLU A 139 2.53 -5.93 38.97
CA GLU A 139 1.61 -7.06 38.93
C GLU A 139 0.83 -7.12 37.61
N GLN A 140 0.51 -5.96 37.04
CA GLN A 140 -0.13 -5.87 35.73
C GLN A 140 0.79 -6.35 34.62
N ILE A 141 2.05 -5.89 34.62
CA ILE A 141 3.05 -6.35 33.66
C ILE A 141 3.21 -7.87 33.75
N VAL A 142 3.22 -8.46 34.95
CA VAL A 142 3.31 -9.92 35.10
C VAL A 142 2.13 -10.64 34.45
N ARG A 143 0.90 -10.10 34.62
CA ARG A 143 -0.35 -10.66 34.09
C ARG A 143 -0.54 -10.47 32.59
N MET A 144 0.17 -9.54 31.95
CA MET A 144 0.07 -9.29 30.51
C MET A 144 0.45 -10.54 29.69
N SER A 145 -0.26 -10.71 28.57
CA SER A 145 0.09 -11.69 27.55
C SER A 145 1.48 -11.40 26.95
N PRO A 146 2.17 -12.40 26.38
CA PRO A 146 3.45 -12.18 25.69
C PRO A 146 3.37 -11.11 24.59
N GLN A 147 2.23 -11.03 23.88
CA GLN A 147 2.00 -10.05 22.82
C GLN A 147 1.91 -8.62 23.38
N GLU A 148 1.17 -8.41 24.46
CA GLU A 148 1.05 -7.09 25.12
C GLU A 148 2.36 -6.63 25.75
N LYS A 149 3.13 -7.58 26.31
CA LYS A 149 4.50 -7.32 26.80
C LYS A 149 5.39 -6.84 25.67
N LEU A 150 5.39 -7.55 24.54
CA LEU A 150 6.17 -7.16 23.35
C LEU A 150 5.77 -5.77 22.86
N GLN A 151 4.48 -5.48 22.73
CA GLN A 151 4.00 -4.15 22.31
C GLN A 151 4.44 -3.04 23.29
N SER A 152 4.44 -3.32 24.59
CA SER A 152 4.87 -2.35 25.61
C SER A 152 6.37 -2.07 25.53
N ILE A 153 7.18 -3.10 25.26
CA ILE A 153 8.63 -2.97 25.00
C ILE A 153 8.88 -2.18 23.72
N GLU A 154 8.18 -2.51 22.62
CA GLU A 154 8.31 -1.78 21.35
C GLU A 154 7.93 -0.31 21.50
N ARG A 155 6.89 0.00 22.26
CA ARG A 155 6.52 1.38 22.62
C ARG A 155 7.64 2.07 23.40
N ALA A 156 8.26 1.38 24.37
CA ALA A 156 9.31 1.97 25.19
C ALA A 156 10.59 2.26 24.39
N LEU A 157 10.85 1.44 23.37
CA LEU A 157 11.97 1.61 22.44
C LEU A 157 11.65 2.56 21.27
N GLY A 158 10.42 3.06 21.16
CA GLY A 158 9.99 3.92 20.04
C GLY A 158 9.87 3.18 18.69
N LEU A 159 9.75 1.84 18.70
CA LEU A 159 9.71 0.99 17.51
C LEU A 159 8.32 0.87 16.87
N VAL A 160 7.30 1.50 17.45
CA VAL A 160 5.90 1.45 16.96
C VAL A 160 5.81 1.90 15.51
N SER A 161 6.38 3.07 15.19
CA SER A 161 6.36 3.63 13.83
C SER A 161 7.06 2.71 12.81
N PHE A 162 8.07 1.97 13.25
CA PHE A 162 8.77 1.01 12.42
C PHE A 162 7.90 -0.22 12.14
N ARG A 163 7.21 -0.72 13.17
CA ARG A 163 6.25 -1.83 13.04
C ARG A 163 5.08 -1.49 12.13
N GLU A 164 4.53 -0.28 12.26
CA GLU A 164 3.47 0.22 11.37
C GLU A 164 3.94 0.25 9.92
N LYS A 165 5.11 0.82 9.64
CA LYS A 165 5.70 0.84 8.29
C LYS A 165 5.89 -0.56 7.71
N ILE A 166 6.32 -1.53 8.51
CA ILE A 166 6.46 -2.93 8.07
C ILE A 166 5.09 -3.52 7.72
N ASN A 167 4.08 -3.30 8.56
CA ASN A 167 2.73 -3.79 8.30
C ASN A 167 2.14 -3.17 7.03
N ASP A 168 2.28 -1.86 6.84
CA ASP A 168 1.82 -1.17 5.63
C ASP A 168 2.52 -1.69 4.37
N ALA A 169 3.84 -1.90 4.44
CA ALA A 169 4.59 -2.49 3.34
C ALA A 169 4.12 -3.92 3.03
N LYS A 170 3.82 -4.71 4.06
CA LYS A 170 3.31 -6.08 3.91
C LYS A 170 1.92 -6.10 3.27
N ILE A 171 1.03 -5.20 3.65
CA ILE A 171 -0.31 -5.06 3.06
C ILE A 171 -0.19 -4.67 1.58
N LYS A 172 0.65 -3.68 1.27
CA LYS A 172 0.91 -3.27 -0.13
C LYS A 172 1.45 -4.43 -0.96
N LEU A 173 2.45 -5.16 -0.44
CA LEU A 173 3.01 -6.32 -1.11
C LEU A 173 1.95 -7.39 -1.41
N GLN A 174 1.07 -7.69 -0.45
CA GLN A 174 -0.02 -8.65 -0.65
C GLN A 174 -0.99 -8.19 -1.75
N SER A 175 -1.33 -6.89 -1.82
CA SER A 175 -2.15 -6.34 -2.89
C SER A 175 -1.49 -6.50 -4.25
N THR A 176 -0.22 -6.10 -4.37
CA THR A 176 0.54 -6.17 -5.64
C THR A 176 0.69 -7.60 -6.14
N VAL A 177 0.97 -8.56 -5.24
CA VAL A 177 1.03 -9.99 -5.60
C VAL A 177 -0.34 -10.51 -6.04
N GLY A 178 -1.43 -9.98 -5.48
CA GLY A 178 -2.80 -10.28 -5.94
C GLY A 178 -3.06 -9.77 -7.35
N GLU A 179 -2.72 -8.52 -7.63
CA GLU A 179 -2.85 -7.88 -8.94
C GLU A 179 -2.01 -8.59 -10.02
N GLU A 180 -0.76 -8.94 -9.69
CA GLU A 180 0.13 -9.69 -10.59
C GLU A 180 -0.51 -11.00 -11.05
N LYS A 181 -1.11 -11.78 -10.13
CA LYS A 181 -1.79 -13.03 -10.48
C LYS A 181 -2.93 -12.81 -11.48
N VAL A 182 -3.71 -11.75 -11.29
CA VAL A 182 -4.81 -11.39 -12.21
C VAL A 182 -4.26 -11.04 -13.59
N VAL A 183 -3.21 -10.22 -13.66
CA VAL A 183 -2.57 -9.84 -14.93
C VAL A 183 -2.01 -11.06 -15.66
N VAL A 184 -1.35 -11.98 -14.94
CA VAL A 184 -0.84 -13.23 -15.52
C VAL A 184 -1.96 -14.09 -16.10
N THR A 185 -3.10 -14.19 -15.41
CA THR A 185 -4.25 -14.95 -15.94
C THR A 185 -4.82 -14.32 -17.22
N LEU A 186 -4.99 -13.00 -17.24
CA LEU A 186 -5.47 -12.25 -18.42
C LEU A 186 -4.50 -12.36 -19.61
N LEU A 187 -3.20 -12.30 -19.35
CA LEU A 187 -2.18 -12.48 -20.38
C LEU A 187 -2.30 -13.86 -21.03
N SER A 188 -2.43 -14.92 -20.23
CA SER A 188 -2.62 -16.29 -20.74
C SER A 188 -3.90 -16.42 -21.58
N GLU A 189 -4.99 -15.75 -21.20
CA GLU A 189 -6.23 -15.72 -21.99
C GLU A 189 -6.07 -14.96 -23.31
N ALA A 190 -5.37 -13.83 -23.29
CA ALA A 190 -5.05 -13.06 -24.48
C ALA A 190 -4.15 -13.85 -25.45
N GLU A 191 -3.14 -14.57 -24.93
CA GLU A 191 -2.28 -15.45 -25.73
C GLU A 191 -3.06 -16.60 -26.38
N LYS A 192 -3.96 -17.25 -25.64
CA LYS A 192 -4.86 -18.27 -26.22
C LYS A 192 -5.70 -17.70 -27.35
N THR A 193 -6.22 -16.48 -27.17
CA THR A 193 -7.03 -15.79 -28.17
C THR A 193 -6.19 -15.45 -29.40
N LEU A 194 -4.99 -14.90 -29.20
CA LEU A 194 -4.03 -14.61 -30.27
C LEU A 194 -3.68 -15.85 -31.09
N ASN A 195 -3.44 -16.98 -30.43
CA ASN A 195 -3.10 -18.22 -31.12
C ASN A 195 -4.26 -18.73 -31.98
N LYS A 196 -5.51 -18.63 -31.51
CA LYS A 196 -6.70 -18.94 -32.33
C LYS A 196 -6.78 -18.06 -33.57
N TRP A 197 -6.57 -16.75 -33.44
CA TRP A 197 -6.58 -15.83 -34.59
C TRP A 197 -5.45 -16.13 -35.58
N LYS A 198 -4.26 -16.49 -35.10
CA LYS A 198 -3.16 -16.92 -35.97
C LYS A 198 -3.52 -18.15 -36.79
N GLU A 199 -4.19 -19.14 -36.18
CA GLU A 199 -4.67 -20.32 -36.90
C GLU A 199 -5.70 -19.95 -37.98
N GLU A 200 -6.64 -19.07 -37.68
CA GLU A 200 -7.63 -18.59 -38.67
C GLU A 200 -6.98 -17.85 -39.84
N VAL A 201 -6.00 -16.98 -39.56
CA VAL A 201 -5.23 -16.28 -40.61
C VAL A 201 -4.46 -17.28 -41.48
N ASN A 202 -3.87 -18.32 -40.87
CA ASN A 202 -3.16 -19.37 -41.61
C ASN A 202 -4.11 -20.18 -42.52
N LYS A 203 -5.35 -20.44 -42.10
CA LYS A 203 -6.37 -21.09 -42.94
C LYS A 203 -6.75 -20.22 -44.13
N LEU A 204 -6.97 -18.92 -43.90
CA LEU A 204 -7.35 -17.96 -44.96
C LEU A 204 -6.23 -17.80 -45.99
N THR A 205 -4.99 -17.60 -45.54
CA THR A 205 -3.83 -17.51 -46.45
C THR A 205 -3.64 -18.79 -47.26
N LYS A 206 -3.83 -19.97 -46.66
CA LYS A 206 -3.80 -21.24 -47.39
C LYS A 206 -4.93 -21.34 -48.42
N ARG A 207 -6.15 -20.92 -48.07
CA ARG A 207 -7.27 -20.86 -49.00
C ARG A 207 -6.98 -19.94 -50.19
N ASP A 208 -6.40 -18.78 -49.95
CA ASP A 208 -6.06 -17.83 -51.01
C ASP A 208 -4.97 -18.39 -51.94
N SER A 209 -3.97 -19.07 -51.40
CA SER A 209 -2.95 -19.77 -52.21
C SER A 209 -3.53 -20.89 -53.08
N LEU A 210 -4.47 -21.68 -52.54
CA LEU A 210 -5.16 -22.73 -53.29
C LEU A 210 -6.09 -22.16 -54.36
N ARG A 211 -6.72 -21.01 -54.09
CA ARG A 211 -7.54 -20.31 -55.08
C ARG A 211 -6.70 -19.81 -56.25
N LEU A 212 -5.54 -19.19 -55.99
CA LEU A 212 -4.62 -18.80 -57.06
C LEU A 212 -4.17 -20.02 -57.88
N ARG A 213 -3.86 -21.13 -57.21
CA ARG A 213 -3.48 -22.38 -57.90
C ARG A 213 -4.62 -22.97 -58.74
N LEU A 214 -5.86 -22.84 -58.28
CA LEU A 214 -7.05 -23.25 -59.03
C LEU A 214 -7.21 -22.40 -60.29
N GLU A 215 -7.09 -21.08 -60.17
CA GLU A 215 -7.16 -20.14 -61.30
C GLU A 215 -6.07 -20.45 -62.35
N GLU A 216 -4.84 -20.78 -61.93
CA GLU A 216 -3.76 -21.26 -62.82
C GLU A 216 -4.13 -22.55 -63.56
N LEU A 217 -4.62 -23.56 -62.84
CA LEU A 217 -5.02 -24.86 -63.39
C LEU A 217 -6.21 -24.74 -64.36
N GLU A 218 -7.16 -23.85 -64.08
CA GLU A 218 -8.27 -23.57 -64.99
C GLU A 218 -7.78 -23.01 -66.32
N ILE A 219 -6.84 -22.06 -66.28
CA ILE A 219 -6.20 -21.52 -67.49
C ILE A 219 -5.47 -22.63 -68.25
N GLU A 220 -4.69 -23.46 -67.56
CA GLU A 220 -3.96 -24.59 -68.16
C GLU A 220 -4.90 -25.61 -68.82
N LEU A 221 -6.02 -25.93 -68.16
CA LEU A 221 -7.06 -26.81 -68.71
C LEU A 221 -7.73 -26.21 -69.95
N LEU A 222 -7.97 -24.90 -69.98
CA LEU A 222 -8.50 -24.22 -71.16
C LEU A 222 -7.52 -24.27 -72.34
N TRP A 223 -6.23 -24.09 -72.09
CA TRP A 223 -5.18 -24.26 -73.11
C TRP A 223 -5.14 -25.68 -73.65
N TYR A 224 -5.14 -26.69 -72.78
CA TYR A 224 -5.17 -28.09 -73.18
C TYR A 224 -6.42 -28.44 -74.01
N LYS A 225 -7.60 -27.99 -73.59
CA LYS A 225 -8.86 -28.18 -74.35
C LYS A 225 -8.79 -27.53 -75.73
N ARG A 226 -8.23 -26.33 -75.83
CA ARG A 226 -8.03 -25.63 -77.09
C ARG A 226 -7.10 -26.42 -78.02
N GLU A 227 -6.02 -26.95 -77.49
CA GLU A 227 -5.05 -27.73 -78.26
C GLU A 227 -5.67 -29.03 -78.79
N ASN A 228 -6.40 -29.78 -77.96
CA ASN A 228 -7.15 -30.95 -78.41
C ASN A 228 -8.17 -30.61 -79.50
N MET A 229 -8.90 -29.50 -79.34
CA MET A 229 -9.85 -29.05 -80.37
C MET A 229 -9.15 -28.68 -81.68
N ASN A 230 -7.96 -28.08 -81.62
CA ASN A 230 -7.15 -27.80 -82.81
C ASN A 230 -6.70 -29.09 -83.50
N GLN A 231 -6.23 -30.09 -82.75
CA GLN A 231 -5.84 -31.40 -83.30
C GLN A 231 -7.02 -32.09 -84.00
N ILE A 232 -8.18 -32.14 -83.35
CA ILE A 232 -9.41 -32.70 -83.94
C ILE A 232 -9.80 -31.93 -85.22
N LYS A 233 -9.65 -30.61 -85.21
CA LYS A 233 -9.93 -29.77 -86.38
C LYS A 233 -8.97 -30.09 -87.53
N GLU A 234 -7.66 -30.19 -87.29
CA GLU A 234 -6.68 -30.57 -88.30
C GLU A 234 -6.95 -31.98 -88.87
N GLU A 235 -7.31 -32.95 -88.03
CA GLU A 235 -7.70 -34.29 -88.50
C GLU A 235 -8.95 -34.24 -89.39
N ASN A 236 -9.94 -33.43 -89.02
CA ASN A 236 -11.16 -33.25 -89.81
C ASN A 236 -10.90 -32.50 -91.12
N GLU A 237 -10.02 -31.51 -91.13
CA GLU A 237 -9.60 -30.81 -92.36
C GLU A 237 -8.89 -31.79 -93.31
N LYS A 238 -7.96 -32.62 -92.81
CA LYS A 238 -7.32 -33.68 -93.60
C LYS A 238 -8.34 -34.66 -94.18
N LYS A 239 -9.33 -35.10 -93.37
CA LYS A 239 -10.41 -35.97 -93.83
C LYS A 239 -11.26 -35.29 -94.91
N TYR A 240 -11.65 -34.03 -94.70
CA TYR A 240 -12.42 -33.25 -95.65
C TYR A 240 -11.67 -33.08 -96.98
N GLU A 241 -10.38 -32.78 -96.94
CA GLU A 241 -9.52 -32.64 -98.11
C GLU A 241 -9.41 -33.95 -98.88
N SER A 242 -9.27 -35.08 -98.17
CA SER A 242 -9.26 -36.41 -98.78
C SER A 242 -10.59 -36.75 -99.47
N ILE A 243 -11.73 -36.39 -98.87
CA ILE A 243 -13.06 -36.61 -99.43
C ILE A 243 -13.29 -35.70 -100.65
N LYS A 244 -12.87 -34.44 -100.57
CA LYS A 244 -12.94 -33.48 -101.68
C LYS A 244 -12.11 -33.93 -102.87
N ASN A 245 -10.92 -34.49 -102.64
CA ASN A 245 -10.09 -35.06 -103.70
C ASN A 245 -10.76 -36.29 -104.34
N LYS A 246 -11.33 -37.19 -103.54
CA LYS A 246 -12.13 -38.32 -104.06
C LYS A 246 -13.36 -37.87 -104.86
N LEU A 247 -14.04 -36.81 -104.43
CA LEU A 247 -15.15 -36.21 -105.17
C LEU A 247 -14.69 -35.66 -106.52
N LYS A 248 -13.58 -34.92 -106.56
CA LYS A 248 -12.99 -34.45 -107.82
C LYS A 248 -12.60 -35.59 -108.75
N GLU A 249 -12.06 -36.68 -108.22
CA GLU A 249 -11.75 -37.89 -109.00
C GLU A 249 -13.02 -38.52 -109.59
N ILE A 250 -14.10 -38.63 -108.80
CA ILE A 250 -15.39 -39.15 -109.25
C ILE A 250 -16.04 -38.21 -110.29
N GLU A 251 -16.00 -36.90 -110.09
CA GLU A 251 -16.48 -35.90 -111.04
C GLU A 251 -15.70 -35.94 -112.37
N ALA A 252 -14.37 -36.14 -112.30
CA ALA A 252 -13.55 -36.34 -113.49
C ALA A 252 -13.87 -37.65 -114.23
N LEU A 253 -14.23 -38.71 -113.50
CA LEU A 253 -14.70 -39.98 -114.09
C LEU A 253 -16.09 -39.82 -114.73
N LEU A 254 -17.01 -39.10 -114.10
CA LEU A 254 -18.33 -38.79 -114.65
C LEU A 254 -18.24 -37.92 -115.91
N SER A 255 -17.35 -36.93 -115.92
CA SER A 255 -17.07 -36.10 -117.11
C SER A 255 -16.47 -36.89 -118.28
N ARG A 256 -15.77 -38.00 -118.01
CA ARG A 256 -15.30 -38.93 -119.06
C ARG A 256 -16.43 -39.83 -119.59
N TYR A 257 -17.39 -40.17 -118.74
CA TYR A 257 -18.55 -41.00 -119.11
C TYR A 257 -19.64 -40.22 -119.85
N SER A 258 -19.78 -38.91 -119.62
CA SER A 258 -20.74 -38.05 -120.34
C SER A 258 -20.23 -37.50 -121.67
N ALA A 259 -18.98 -37.81 -122.05
CA ALA A 259 -18.34 -37.44 -123.32
C ALA A 259 -18.25 -38.62 -124.31
N GLN A 260 -18.92 -39.74 -124.02
CA GLN A 260 -19.21 -40.86 -124.93
C GLN A 260 -20.71 -40.84 -125.29
#